data_AF-A0A8C2CB30-F1
#
_entry.id   AF-A0A8C2CB30-F1
#
_cell.length_a   1.000
_cell.length_b   1.000
_cell.length_c   1.000
_cell.angle_alpha   90.00
_cell.angle_beta   90.00
_cell.angle_gamma   90.00
#
_symmetry.space_group_name_H-M   'P 1'
#
loop_
_entity.id
_entity.type
_entity.pdbx_description
1 polymer ?
#
loop_
_entity_poly.entity_id
_entity_poly.type
_entity_poly.pdbx_seq_one_letter_code
_entity_poly.pdbx_strand_id
1 'polypeptide(L)'
;MNGGLTGLERHEGDCDVSCAETASSSFKSLCLSLGYLWGPDGLFMSTELKSWSDSRQYCRERGADLVIINTEEKQRLMSSLVSERAWIGLSDKVSEGNLTWVDNSPLNQGFWFEGEPNDEDGNEDCVEIMAFSSILNNWNDLPCSSKRKGICEK
;
A
#
# COMPACT_ATOMS: atom_id res chain seq x y z
N MET A 1 26.30 23.93 -33.95
CA MET A 1 27.39 24.21 -32.99
C MET A 1 26.84 25.24 -32.00
N ASN A 2 26.05 24.74 -31.04
CA ASN A 2 26.42 24.57 -29.63
C ASN A 2 26.36 25.89 -28.85
N GLY A 3 25.13 26.26 -28.44
CA GLY A 3 24.92 27.13 -27.30
C GLY A 3 25.15 26.32 -26.02
N GLY A 4 26.11 26.74 -25.22
CA GLY A 4 26.46 26.11 -23.95
C GLY A 4 25.42 26.45 -22.87
N LEU A 5 24.89 25.41 -22.23
CA LEU A 5 24.17 25.53 -20.96
C LEU A 5 25.18 25.26 -19.84
N THR A 6 25.54 26.34 -19.14
CA THR A 6 26.32 26.30 -17.90
C THR A 6 25.37 26.21 -16.70
N GLY A 7 25.66 25.30 -15.78
CA GLY A 7 25.30 25.43 -14.36
C GLY A 7 23.96 24.83 -13.92
N LEU A 8 23.97 23.55 -13.53
CA LEU A 8 23.03 23.03 -12.53
C LEU A 8 23.64 23.35 -11.16
N GLU A 9 23.16 24.44 -10.54
CA GLU A 9 23.44 24.75 -9.15
C GLU A 9 22.66 23.78 -8.24
N ARG A 10 23.33 23.30 -7.19
CA ARG A 10 22.77 22.43 -6.17
C ARG A 10 21.84 23.25 -5.28
N HIS A 11 20.53 23.00 -5.37
CA HIS A 11 19.61 23.35 -4.29
C HIS A 11 19.48 22.17 -3.33
N GLU A 12 20.11 22.30 -2.16
CA GLU A 12 19.65 21.64 -0.94
C GLU A 12 18.30 22.28 -0.56
N GLY A 13 17.24 21.48 -0.47
CA GLY A 13 15.92 21.91 -0.02
C GLY A 13 14.85 21.91 -1.11
N ASP A 14 14.34 20.72 -1.44
CA ASP A 14 12.89 20.46 -1.57
C ASP A 14 12.68 18.95 -1.77
N CYS A 15 12.16 18.25 -0.75
CA CYS A 15 11.72 16.85 -0.89
C CYS A 15 10.25 16.77 -1.33
N ASP A 16 9.73 17.80 -2.00
CA ASP A 16 8.31 17.92 -2.35
C ASP A 16 8.01 17.67 -3.82
N VAL A 17 8.75 16.76 -4.45
CA VAL A 17 8.42 16.31 -5.80
C VAL A 17 7.59 15.03 -5.66
N SER A 18 6.28 15.25 -5.51
CA SER A 18 5.22 14.28 -5.84
C SER A 18 5.65 13.37 -6.99
N CYS A 19 5.50 12.07 -6.84
CA CYS A 19 5.64 11.16 -7.97
C CYS A 19 4.43 11.44 -8.89
N ALA A 20 4.60 12.38 -9.82
CA ALA A 20 3.56 12.77 -10.76
C ALA A 20 3.10 11.53 -11.55
N GLU A 21 1.81 11.43 -11.83
CA GLU A 21 1.19 10.28 -12.51
C GLU A 21 1.87 9.93 -13.84
N THR A 22 2.53 10.92 -14.47
CA THR A 22 3.28 10.85 -15.73
C THR A 22 4.75 10.43 -15.60
N ALA A 23 5.25 10.18 -14.39
CA ALA A 23 6.63 9.72 -14.19
C ALA A 23 6.88 8.36 -14.86
N SER A 24 8.07 8.17 -15.42
CA SER A 24 8.44 6.88 -16.02
C SER A 24 8.43 5.75 -14.99
N SER A 25 8.26 4.50 -15.45
CA SER A 25 8.28 3.32 -14.58
C SER A 25 9.52 3.26 -13.68
N SER A 26 10.67 3.69 -14.20
CA SER A 26 11.93 3.75 -13.44
C SER A 26 11.89 4.78 -12.30
N PHE A 27 11.25 5.93 -12.49
CA PHE A 27 11.09 6.95 -11.44
C PHE A 27 10.07 6.50 -10.38
N LYS A 28 8.98 5.82 -10.77
CA LYS A 28 8.04 5.21 -9.83
C LYS A 28 8.73 4.16 -8.96
N SER A 29 9.58 3.33 -9.56
CA SER A 29 10.37 2.31 -8.86
C SER A 29 11.42 2.92 -7.90
N LEU A 30 12.03 4.06 -8.26
CA LEU A 30 12.96 4.79 -7.39
C LEU A 30 12.24 5.52 -6.25
N CYS A 31 11.09 6.15 -6.51
CA CYS A 31 10.22 6.70 -5.46
C CYS A 31 9.85 5.61 -4.44
N LEU A 32 9.50 4.43 -4.94
CA LEU A 32 9.15 3.25 -4.15
C LEU A 32 10.28 2.77 -3.23
N SER A 33 11.49 2.67 -3.76
CA SER A 33 12.64 2.20 -2.96
C SER A 33 13.08 3.21 -1.91
N LEU A 34 12.72 4.49 -2.09
CA LEU A 34 13.05 5.58 -1.19
C LEU A 34 11.88 6.00 -0.28
N GLY A 35 10.69 5.39 -0.42
CA GLY A 35 9.52 5.66 0.43
C GLY A 35 8.84 7.01 0.19
N TYR A 36 8.95 7.59 -1.02
CA TYR A 36 8.30 8.85 -1.37
C TYR A 36 6.78 8.71 -1.58
N LEU A 37 6.07 9.82 -1.36
CA LEU A 37 4.62 9.92 -1.46
C LEU A 37 4.13 9.84 -2.91
N TRP A 38 3.05 9.09 -3.12
CA TRP A 38 2.35 8.99 -4.39
C TRP A 38 1.10 9.87 -4.36
N GLY A 39 1.02 10.81 -5.30
CA GLY A 39 -0.17 11.65 -5.47
C GLY A 39 -0.52 12.55 -4.27
N PRO A 40 -1.69 13.20 -4.30
CA PRO A 40 -2.19 14.03 -3.20
C PRO A 40 -2.54 13.25 -1.92
N ASP A 41 -2.78 11.93 -2.04
CA ASP A 41 -3.26 11.08 -0.93
C ASP A 41 -2.13 10.60 0.01
N GLY A 42 -0.89 11.04 -0.20
CA GLY A 42 0.21 10.75 0.73
C GLY A 42 0.54 9.25 0.87
N LEU A 43 0.34 8.47 -0.20
CA LEU A 43 0.53 7.02 -0.20
C LEU A 43 2.02 6.63 -0.30
N PHE A 44 2.46 5.60 0.38
CA PHE A 44 3.81 5.02 0.22
C PHE A 44 3.83 3.55 0.65
N MET A 45 4.89 2.79 0.34
CA MET A 45 5.03 1.40 0.81
C MET A 45 6.15 1.25 1.84
N SER A 46 6.04 0.25 2.71
CA SER A 46 7.15 -0.18 3.55
C SER A 46 8.29 -0.74 2.69
N THR A 47 9.53 -0.44 3.07
CA THR A 47 10.72 -0.92 2.36
C THR A 47 11.07 -2.37 2.66
N GLU A 48 10.60 -2.89 3.79
CA GLU A 48 10.87 -4.25 4.28
C GLU A 48 9.57 -5.07 4.39
N LEU A 49 9.71 -6.39 4.29
CA LEU A 49 8.64 -7.35 4.55
C LEU A 49 8.44 -7.52 6.06
N LYS A 50 7.23 -7.29 6.54
CA LYS A 50 6.88 -7.23 7.96
C LYS A 50 5.56 -7.94 8.24
N SER A 51 5.31 -8.28 9.51
CA SER A 51 3.98 -8.75 9.92
C SER A 51 2.96 -7.63 9.69
N TRP A 52 1.67 -7.95 9.65
CA TRP A 52 0.65 -6.90 9.49
C TRP A 52 0.77 -5.83 10.57
N SER A 53 1.02 -6.23 11.82
CA SER A 53 1.12 -5.31 12.96
C SER A 53 2.40 -4.47 12.89
N ASP A 54 3.52 -5.06 12.50
CA ASP A 54 4.79 -4.34 12.31
C ASP A 54 4.72 -3.38 11.11
N SER A 55 4.03 -3.76 10.03
CA SER A 55 3.77 -2.88 8.87
C SER A 55 2.88 -1.69 9.26
N ARG A 56 1.84 -1.92 10.07
CA ARG A 56 1.02 -0.86 10.62
C ARG A 56 1.83 0.11 11.48
N GLN A 57 2.69 -0.43 12.34
CA GLN A 57 3.58 0.39 13.15
C GLN A 57 4.56 1.20 12.29
N TYR A 58 5.11 0.61 11.23
CA TYR A 58 5.97 1.32 10.28
C TYR A 58 5.29 2.55 9.65
N CYS A 59 4.01 2.41 9.25
CA CYS A 59 3.23 3.54 8.73
C CYS A 59 3.01 4.61 9.80
N ARG A 60 2.63 4.19 11.03
CA ARG A 60 2.36 5.09 12.16
C ARG A 60 3.56 5.92 12.58
N GLU A 61 4.75 5.32 12.58
CA GLU A 61 6.01 6.03 12.86
C GLU A 61 6.34 7.13 11.83
N ARG A 62 5.64 7.15 10.69
CA ARG A 62 5.78 8.13 9.60
C ARG A 62 4.55 9.03 9.45
N GLY A 63 3.67 9.04 10.46
CA GLY A 63 2.46 9.86 10.46
C GLY A 63 1.40 9.39 9.47
N ALA A 64 1.31 8.08 9.24
CA ALA A 64 0.35 7.40 8.38
C ALA A 64 -0.30 6.19 9.11
N ASP A 65 -1.20 5.48 8.47
CA ASP A 65 -1.63 4.12 8.89
C ASP A 65 -1.64 3.20 7.66
N LEU A 66 -1.95 1.91 7.80
CA LEU A 66 -2.16 1.06 6.63
C LEU A 66 -3.37 1.56 5.83
N VAL A 67 -3.29 1.50 4.50
CA VAL A 67 -4.28 2.07 3.59
C VAL A 67 -5.68 1.50 3.81
N ILE A 68 -6.69 2.37 3.78
CA ILE A 68 -8.10 2.01 3.83
C ILE A 68 -8.68 2.04 2.43
N ILE A 69 -9.24 0.95 1.93
CA ILE A 69 -9.78 0.89 0.56
C ILE A 69 -11.30 0.82 0.61
N ASN A 70 -11.95 1.98 0.53
CA ASN A 70 -13.39 2.15 0.64
C ASN A 70 -14.08 2.55 -0.68
N THR A 71 -13.33 2.69 -1.77
CA THR A 71 -13.86 2.99 -3.11
C THR A 71 -13.21 2.11 -4.17
N GLU A 72 -13.94 1.88 -5.26
CA GLU A 72 -13.41 1.17 -6.43
C GLU A 72 -12.22 1.91 -7.06
N GLU A 73 -12.27 3.24 -7.11
CA GLU A 73 -11.17 4.07 -7.62
C GLU A 73 -9.88 3.82 -6.82
N LYS A 74 -9.97 3.79 -5.50
CA LYS A 74 -8.83 3.51 -4.62
C LYS A 74 -8.34 2.08 -4.78
N GLN A 75 -9.23 1.11 -4.94
CA GLN A 75 -8.87 -0.27 -5.25
C GLN A 75 -8.07 -0.38 -6.56
N ARG A 76 -8.51 0.31 -7.60
CA ARG A 76 -7.82 0.37 -8.90
C ARG A 76 -6.45 1.02 -8.77
N LEU A 77 -6.36 2.13 -8.04
CA LEU A 77 -5.10 2.80 -7.75
C LEU A 77 -4.14 1.82 -7.05
N MET A 78 -4.54 1.24 -5.91
CA MET A 78 -3.69 0.34 -5.12
C MET A 78 -3.20 -0.85 -5.94
N SER A 79 -4.10 -1.48 -6.69
CA SER A 79 -3.77 -2.61 -7.57
C SER A 79 -2.79 -2.23 -8.68
N SER A 80 -2.76 -0.97 -9.12
CA SER A 80 -1.81 -0.47 -10.12
C SER A 80 -0.44 -0.11 -9.55
N LEU A 81 -0.35 0.18 -8.23
CA LEU A 81 0.92 0.55 -7.57
C LEU A 81 1.71 -0.68 -7.13
N VAL A 82 1.02 -1.77 -6.80
CA VAL A 82 1.67 -2.97 -6.27
C VAL A 82 2.25 -3.83 -7.38
N SER A 83 3.53 -4.18 -7.23
CA SER A 83 4.20 -5.19 -8.07
C SER A 83 4.37 -6.54 -7.35
N GLU A 84 3.98 -6.61 -6.08
CA GLU A 84 4.08 -7.76 -5.19
C GLU A 84 2.90 -7.75 -4.21
N ARG A 85 2.72 -8.83 -3.46
CA ARG A 85 1.66 -8.90 -2.43
C ARG A 85 1.93 -7.91 -1.30
N ALA A 86 0.91 -7.20 -0.83
CA ALA A 86 1.07 -6.16 0.18
C ALA A 86 -0.11 -6.09 1.16
N TRP A 87 0.18 -5.82 2.43
CA TRP A 87 -0.81 -5.59 3.48
C TRP A 87 -1.61 -4.31 3.23
N ILE A 88 -2.92 -4.41 3.47
CA ILE A 88 -3.84 -3.27 3.57
C ILE A 88 -4.33 -3.14 5.01
N GLY A 89 -5.01 -2.04 5.34
CA GLY A 89 -5.45 -1.73 6.69
C GLY A 89 -6.69 -2.48 7.15
N LEU A 90 -6.90 -3.72 6.73
CA LEU A 90 -8.09 -4.52 7.03
C LEU A 90 -7.71 -5.80 7.79
N SER A 91 -8.44 -6.08 8.88
CA SER A 91 -8.23 -7.24 9.74
C SER A 91 -9.46 -7.53 10.61
N ASP A 92 -9.62 -8.75 11.07
CA ASP A 92 -10.61 -9.18 12.06
C ASP A 92 -9.99 -9.75 13.34
N LYS A 93 -8.67 -9.55 13.54
CA LYS A 93 -7.90 -9.84 14.77
C LYS A 93 -8.58 -9.48 16.11
N VAL A 94 -9.49 -8.51 16.11
CA VAL A 94 -10.21 -8.06 17.31
C VAL A 94 -11.42 -8.94 17.59
N SER A 95 -12.09 -9.41 16.54
CA SER A 95 -13.26 -10.27 16.61
C SER A 95 -13.36 -11.06 15.31
N GLU A 96 -13.10 -12.36 15.40
CA GLU A 96 -13.21 -13.32 14.30
C GLU A 96 -14.51 -13.15 13.49
N GLY A 97 -14.39 -13.13 12.16
CA GLY A 97 -15.49 -12.91 11.22
C GLY A 97 -16.00 -11.46 11.12
N ASN A 98 -15.43 -10.52 11.88
CA ASN A 98 -15.79 -9.10 11.84
C ASN A 98 -14.60 -8.24 11.35
N LEU A 99 -14.42 -8.19 10.03
CA LEU A 99 -13.38 -7.38 9.40
C LEU A 99 -13.61 -5.88 9.63
N THR A 100 -12.58 -5.22 10.16
CA THR A 100 -12.55 -3.78 10.46
C THR A 100 -11.30 -3.14 9.90
N TRP A 101 -11.47 -1.91 9.42
CA TRP A 101 -10.36 -1.08 8.98
C TRP A 101 -9.55 -0.56 10.17
N VAL A 102 -8.33 -0.09 9.92
CA VAL A 102 -7.46 0.50 10.95
C VAL A 102 -8.04 1.74 11.65
N ASP A 103 -9.06 2.39 11.08
CA ASP A 103 -9.84 3.47 11.71
C ASP A 103 -11.03 2.98 12.55
N ASN A 104 -11.20 1.65 12.66
CA ASN A 104 -12.29 0.92 13.30
C ASN A 104 -13.64 0.98 12.57
N SER A 105 -13.68 1.48 11.32
CA SER A 105 -14.88 1.35 10.50
C SER A 105 -15.07 -0.10 10.04
N PRO A 106 -16.32 -0.61 9.97
CA PRO A 106 -16.57 -1.97 9.48
C PRO A 106 -16.37 -2.06 7.97
N LEU A 107 -16.03 -3.25 7.48
CA LEU A 107 -16.06 -3.54 6.05
C LEU A 107 -17.50 -3.54 5.53
N ASN A 108 -17.77 -2.78 4.47
CA ASN A 108 -19.05 -2.83 3.75
C ASN A 108 -19.01 -3.85 2.59
N GLN A 109 -17.99 -3.72 1.73
CA GLN A 109 -17.77 -4.57 0.57
C GLN A 109 -16.26 -4.74 0.37
N GLY A 110 -15.82 -5.97 0.11
CA GLY A 110 -14.42 -6.28 -0.21
C GLY A 110 -14.22 -6.64 -1.68
N PHE A 111 -12.97 -6.57 -2.12
CA PHE A 111 -12.54 -6.92 -3.48
C PHE A 111 -11.85 -8.28 -3.49
N TRP A 112 -12.54 -9.29 -2.97
CA TRP A 112 -12.04 -10.64 -2.72
C TRP A 112 -11.66 -11.37 -3.99
N PHE A 113 -10.53 -12.08 -3.91
CA PHE A 113 -10.21 -13.13 -4.86
C PHE A 113 -11.25 -14.26 -4.78
N GLU A 114 -11.37 -15.05 -5.84
CA GLU A 114 -12.35 -16.13 -5.88
C GLU A 114 -12.02 -17.18 -4.81
N GLY A 115 -12.95 -17.38 -3.87
CA GLY A 115 -12.78 -18.29 -2.73
C GLY A 115 -12.51 -17.58 -1.40
N GLU A 116 -12.20 -16.27 -1.43
CA GLU A 116 -11.80 -15.51 -0.23
C GLU A 116 -12.94 -14.66 0.37
N PRO A 117 -12.85 -14.30 1.67
CA PRO A 117 -11.88 -14.81 2.65
C PRO A 117 -12.21 -16.26 3.04
N ASN A 118 -11.18 -17.10 3.18
CA ASN A 118 -11.35 -18.53 3.39
C ASN A 118 -10.99 -19.01 4.81
N ASP A 119 -10.34 -18.15 5.60
CA ASP A 119 -9.86 -18.44 6.95
C ASP A 119 -9.08 -19.76 7.04
N GLU A 120 -8.03 -19.92 6.22
CA GLU A 120 -7.27 -21.16 6.13
C GLU A 120 -6.71 -21.55 7.51
N ASP A 121 -7.04 -22.77 7.95
CA ASP A 121 -6.70 -23.32 9.28
C ASP A 121 -7.25 -22.51 10.49
N GLY A 122 -8.17 -21.56 10.28
CA GLY A 122 -8.77 -20.76 11.36
C GLY A 122 -7.83 -19.71 11.95
N ASN A 123 -6.97 -19.10 11.12
CA ASN A 123 -5.87 -18.24 11.56
C ASN A 123 -5.48 -17.17 10.52
N GLU A 124 -6.38 -16.76 9.63
CA GLU A 124 -6.10 -15.77 8.57
C GLU A 124 -6.66 -14.38 8.85
N ASP A 125 -6.29 -13.75 9.97
CA ASP A 125 -7.02 -12.54 10.41
C ASP A 125 -6.62 -11.21 9.71
N CYS A 126 -5.79 -11.23 8.67
CA CYS A 126 -5.18 -10.04 8.06
C CYS A 126 -5.23 -10.04 6.54
N VAL A 127 -5.59 -8.91 5.93
CA VAL A 127 -5.85 -8.86 4.48
C VAL A 127 -4.68 -8.29 3.69
N GLU A 128 -4.29 -8.98 2.63
CA GLU A 128 -3.37 -8.52 1.59
C GLU A 128 -4.08 -8.24 0.26
N ILE A 129 -3.49 -7.35 -0.53
CA ILE A 129 -3.71 -7.31 -1.99
C ILE A 129 -2.71 -8.25 -2.65
N MET A 130 -3.19 -9.09 -3.56
CA MET A 130 -2.39 -9.92 -4.45
C MET A 130 -2.10 -9.23 -5.77
N ALA A 131 -0.82 -8.94 -6.03
CA ALA A 131 -0.40 -8.49 -7.35
C ALA A 131 -0.70 -9.55 -8.43
N PHE A 132 -0.93 -9.10 -9.66
CA PHE A 132 -1.20 -9.91 -10.86
C PHE A 132 -2.55 -10.65 -10.91
N SER A 133 -3.40 -10.53 -9.89
CA SER A 133 -4.81 -10.93 -9.94
C SER A 133 -5.68 -9.83 -10.57
N SER A 134 -6.96 -10.15 -10.85
CA SER A 134 -7.92 -9.17 -11.38
C SER A 134 -8.02 -7.97 -10.43
N ILE A 135 -7.99 -6.75 -10.98
CA ILE A 135 -7.93 -5.50 -10.22
C ILE A 135 -9.06 -5.38 -9.19
N LEU A 136 -10.24 -5.95 -9.46
CA LEU A 136 -11.39 -5.89 -8.56
C LEU A 136 -11.61 -7.18 -7.74
N ASN A 137 -10.71 -8.16 -7.86
CA ASN A 137 -10.81 -9.47 -7.22
C ASN A 137 -9.41 -9.98 -6.86
N ASN A 138 -8.78 -9.33 -5.89
CA ASN A 138 -7.39 -9.62 -5.52
C ASN A 138 -7.10 -9.53 -4.03
N TRP A 139 -8.11 -9.46 -3.16
CA TRP A 139 -7.90 -9.53 -1.73
C TRP A 139 -7.83 -10.98 -1.26
N ASN A 140 -6.94 -11.23 -0.31
CA ASN A 140 -6.73 -12.51 0.36
C ASN A 140 -6.57 -12.22 1.85
N ASP A 141 -7.27 -12.94 2.70
CA ASP A 141 -6.94 -13.05 4.11
C ASP A 141 -5.72 -13.98 4.27
N LEU A 142 -4.89 -13.74 5.28
CA LEU A 142 -3.63 -14.47 5.46
C LEU A 142 -3.20 -14.39 6.92
N PRO A 143 -2.42 -15.35 7.48
CA PRO A 143 -1.97 -15.24 8.86
C PRO A 143 -1.19 -13.95 9.07
N CYS A 144 -1.59 -13.17 10.07
CA CYS A 144 -1.01 -11.84 10.35
C CYS A 144 0.51 -11.84 10.57
N SER A 145 1.08 -13.00 10.93
CA SER A 145 2.52 -13.21 11.09
C SER A 145 3.30 -13.23 9.77
N SER A 146 2.61 -13.47 8.65
CA SER A 146 3.18 -13.48 7.30
C SER A 146 3.91 -12.17 7.00
N LYS A 147 4.95 -12.26 6.18
CA LYS A 147 5.80 -11.11 5.87
C LYS A 147 5.44 -10.54 4.51
N ARG A 148 4.91 -9.32 4.50
CA ARG A 148 4.56 -8.52 3.31
C ARG A 148 4.99 -7.08 3.50
N LYS A 149 5.12 -6.34 2.39
CA LYS A 149 5.17 -4.87 2.47
C LYS A 149 3.81 -4.35 2.93
N GLY A 150 3.77 -3.25 3.66
CA GLY A 150 2.54 -2.52 3.97
C GLY A 150 2.36 -1.35 3.02
N ILE A 151 1.14 -1.11 2.55
CA ILE A 151 0.78 0.12 1.87
C ILE A 151 0.30 1.11 2.93
N CYS A 152 0.98 2.25 3.04
CA CYS A 152 0.73 3.31 4.01
C CYS A 152 0.00 4.48 3.35
N GLU A 153 -0.87 5.13 4.11
CA GLU A 153 -1.62 6.33 3.71
C GLU A 153 -1.65 7.34 4.87
N LYS A 154 -1.46 8.63 4.55
CA LYS A 154 -1.44 9.73 5.54
C LYS A 154 -2.82 10.29 5.84
#